data_AF-A0A7C4F8C7-F1
#
_entry.id   AF-A0A7C4F8C7-F1
#
_cell.length_a   1.000
_cell.length_b   1.000
_cell.length_c   1.000
_cell.angle_alpha   90.00
_cell.angle_beta   90.00
_cell.angle_gamma   90.00
#
_symmetry.space_group_name_H-M   'P 1'
#
loop_
_entity.id
_entity.type
_entity.pdbx_description
1 polymer ?
#
loop_
_entity_poly.entity_id
_entity_poly.type
_entity_poly.pdbx_seq_one_letter_code
_entity_poly.pdbx_strand_id
1 'polypeptide(L)'
;MEGRAIEAGIDIRGSEPTPANIKGGLTTIEEKSLGAIIKGGTKPVQGVLEYAEKPRGKGLYVMDSTAHTNETLIGFTAAGCQISIVSMGLFNLPLKLPMLPAASAGTPIIPVIKVSTAPQGIGYLDIHTDKVLTGEEAIEEAGRRIFNEVLEVASGKKTVVETFRGYIEPIAIYTTGPLL
;
A
#
# COMPACT_ATOMS: atom_id res chain seq x y z
N MET A 1 -18.50 -2.55 6.57
CA MET A 1 -17.91 -1.35 7.22
C MET A 1 -18.92 -0.24 7.46
N GLU A 2 -19.67 0.18 6.43
CA GLU A 2 -20.64 1.30 6.50
C GLU A 2 -21.72 1.14 7.58
N GLY A 3 -22.35 -0.03 7.69
CA GLY A 3 -23.36 -0.28 8.73
C GLY A 3 -22.85 -0.04 10.15
N ARG A 4 -21.60 -0.46 10.45
CA ARG A 4 -20.95 -0.21 11.75
C ARG A 4 -20.68 1.26 12.01
N ALA A 5 -20.32 2.03 10.97
CA ALA A 5 -20.10 3.46 11.10
C ALA A 5 -21.42 4.19 11.41
N ILE A 6 -22.50 3.83 10.73
CA ILE A 6 -23.85 4.37 10.97
C ILE A 6 -24.30 4.05 12.41
N GLU A 7 -24.12 2.81 12.87
CA GLU A 7 -24.44 2.42 14.25
C GLU A 7 -23.65 3.19 15.31
N ALA A 8 -22.39 3.54 15.02
CA ALA A 8 -21.55 4.36 15.88
C ALA A 8 -21.85 5.87 15.79
N GLY A 9 -22.80 6.29 14.95
CA GLY A 9 -23.09 7.70 14.70
C GLY A 9 -21.98 8.44 13.95
N ILE A 10 -21.09 7.71 13.27
CA ILE A 10 -19.95 8.24 12.54
C ILE A 10 -20.31 8.35 11.06
N ASP A 11 -20.20 9.55 10.50
CA ASP A 11 -20.25 9.76 9.05
C ASP A 11 -18.85 9.58 8.47
N ILE A 12 -18.67 8.54 7.65
CA ILE A 12 -17.41 8.27 6.96
C ILE A 12 -17.30 9.05 5.63
N ARG A 13 -18.37 9.70 5.18
CA ARG A 13 -18.34 10.48 3.93
C ARG A 13 -17.45 11.70 4.11
N GLY A 14 -16.54 11.91 3.17
CA GLY A 14 -15.54 12.98 3.24
C GLY A 14 -14.29 12.63 4.06
N SER A 15 -14.18 11.42 4.62
CA SER A 15 -12.89 10.93 5.16
C SER A 15 -11.85 10.77 4.04
N GLU A 16 -12.32 10.56 2.82
CA GLU A 16 -11.51 10.43 1.61
C GLU A 16 -12.13 11.24 0.46
N PRO A 17 -11.30 11.87 -0.41
CA PRO A 17 -9.84 11.94 -0.35
C PRO A 17 -9.30 12.75 0.84
N THR A 18 -8.22 12.30 1.48
CA THR A 18 -7.58 13.05 2.58
C THR A 18 -7.12 14.46 2.14
N PRO A 19 -6.94 15.43 3.07
CA PRO A 19 -6.43 16.77 2.72
C PRO A 19 -5.10 16.77 1.95
N ALA A 20 -4.22 15.80 2.23
CA ALA A 20 -2.96 15.62 1.50
C ALA A 20 -3.21 15.13 0.06
N ASN A 21 -4.20 14.26 -0.14
CA ASN A 21 -4.61 13.79 -1.47
C ASN A 21 -5.27 14.90 -2.29
N ILE A 22 -6.12 15.73 -1.67
CA ILE A 22 -6.73 16.90 -2.32
C ILE A 22 -5.65 17.89 -2.75
N LYS A 23 -4.71 18.20 -1.86
CA LYS A 23 -3.54 19.03 -2.20
C LYS A 23 -2.68 18.41 -3.30
N GLY A 24 -2.65 17.08 -3.37
CA GLY A 24 -1.98 16.31 -4.41
C GLY A 24 -2.71 16.22 -5.74
N GLY A 25 -3.90 16.83 -5.86
CA GLY A 25 -4.65 16.95 -7.11
C GLY A 25 -5.83 15.99 -7.27
N LEU A 26 -6.15 15.17 -6.27
CA LEU A 26 -7.37 14.33 -6.30
C LEU A 26 -8.59 15.16 -5.90
N THR A 27 -9.62 15.18 -6.74
CA THR A 27 -10.81 16.01 -6.53
C THR A 27 -11.97 15.22 -5.95
N THR A 28 -12.05 13.92 -6.23
CA THR A 28 -13.17 13.06 -5.83
C THR A 28 -12.73 11.71 -5.27
N ILE A 29 -13.64 11.05 -4.53
CA ILE A 29 -13.41 9.69 -4.03
C ILE A 29 -13.39 8.67 -5.17
N GLU A 30 -14.14 8.94 -6.24
CA GLU A 30 -14.20 8.14 -7.45
C GLU A 30 -12.83 8.13 -8.15
N GLU A 31 -12.19 9.28 -8.31
CA GLU A 31 -10.83 9.38 -8.88
C GLU A 31 -9.82 8.58 -8.05
N LYS A 32 -9.88 8.71 -6.72
CA LYS A 32 -9.02 7.96 -5.81
C LYS A 32 -9.26 6.45 -5.94
N SER A 33 -10.52 6.03 -6.02
CA SER A 33 -10.94 4.63 -6.11
C SER A 33 -10.56 4.01 -7.46
N LEU A 34 -10.66 4.77 -8.56
CA LEU A 34 -10.22 4.36 -9.89
C LEU A 34 -8.70 4.12 -9.93
N GLY A 35 -7.91 5.03 -9.37
CA GLY A 35 -6.47 4.81 -9.21
C GLY A 35 -6.17 3.61 -8.32
N ALA A 36 -7.01 3.35 -7.31
CA ALA A 36 -6.82 2.23 -6.41
C ALA A 36 -7.04 0.88 -7.11
N ILE A 37 -8.13 0.72 -7.87
CA ILE A 37 -8.52 -0.55 -8.50
C ILE A 37 -7.59 -0.94 -9.66
N ILE A 38 -6.99 0.03 -10.36
CA ILE A 38 -6.05 -0.22 -11.47
C ILE A 38 -4.87 -1.10 -11.03
N LYS A 39 -4.48 -1.07 -9.76
CA LYS A 39 -3.42 -1.94 -9.20
C LYS A 39 -3.74 -3.44 -9.29
N GLY A 40 -5.01 -3.81 -9.34
CA GLY A 40 -5.44 -5.20 -9.58
C GLY A 40 -5.21 -5.67 -11.02
N GLY A 41 -4.83 -4.77 -11.93
CA GLY A 41 -4.67 -5.05 -13.34
C GLY A 41 -6.01 -5.42 -14.00
N THR A 42 -5.94 -6.29 -15.00
CA THR A 42 -7.09 -6.68 -15.83
C THR A 42 -7.56 -8.11 -15.59
N LYS A 43 -7.00 -8.80 -14.59
CA LYS A 43 -7.37 -10.19 -14.27
C LYS A 43 -8.74 -10.24 -13.58
N PRO A 44 -9.57 -11.26 -13.86
CA PRO A 44 -10.85 -11.41 -13.16
C PRO A 44 -10.63 -11.64 -11.65
N VAL A 45 -11.40 -10.92 -10.82
CA VAL A 45 -11.45 -11.15 -9.37
C VAL A 45 -12.06 -12.52 -9.10
N GLN A 46 -11.34 -13.36 -8.36
CA GLN A 46 -11.74 -14.73 -8.02
C GLN A 46 -12.60 -14.80 -6.76
N GLY A 47 -12.51 -13.79 -5.91
CA GLY A 47 -13.30 -13.70 -4.69
C GLY A 47 -12.92 -12.49 -3.83
N VAL A 48 -13.77 -12.23 -2.86
CA VAL A 48 -13.52 -11.27 -1.78
C VAL A 48 -13.15 -12.07 -0.53
N LEU A 49 -12.12 -11.62 0.18
CA LEU A 49 -11.61 -12.23 1.41
C LEU A 49 -12.00 -11.36 2.59
N GLU A 50 -12.41 -11.99 3.69
CA GLU A 50 -12.47 -11.31 4.98
C GLU A 50 -11.05 -10.96 5.45
N TYR A 51 -10.94 -10.05 6.44
CA TYR A 51 -9.63 -9.68 6.99
C TYR A 51 -8.88 -10.91 7.51
N ALA A 52 -7.65 -11.10 7.03
CA ALA A 52 -6.79 -12.27 7.30
C ALA A 52 -7.32 -13.62 6.79
N GLU A 53 -8.38 -13.66 5.97
CA GLU A 53 -8.83 -14.91 5.32
C GLU A 53 -7.82 -15.35 4.25
N LYS A 54 -7.41 -16.62 4.32
CA LYS A 54 -6.50 -17.22 3.34
C LYS A 54 -7.24 -17.49 2.01
N PRO A 55 -6.69 -17.12 0.85
CA PRO A 55 -7.29 -17.42 -0.43
C PRO A 55 -7.40 -18.94 -0.68
N ARG A 56 -8.50 -19.35 -1.31
CA ARG A 56 -8.82 -20.78 -1.58
C ARG A 56 -8.06 -21.36 -2.78
N GLY A 57 -7.43 -20.51 -3.60
CA GLY A 57 -6.71 -20.92 -4.80
C GLY A 57 -5.88 -19.79 -5.38
N LYS A 58 -5.37 -20.00 -6.61
CA LYS A 58 -4.58 -18.99 -7.34
C LYS A 58 -5.50 -17.96 -8.00
N GLY A 59 -4.98 -16.76 -8.21
CA GLY A 59 -5.66 -15.68 -8.95
C GLY A 59 -5.66 -14.36 -8.20
N LEU A 60 -6.49 -13.42 -8.67
CA LEU A 60 -6.67 -12.11 -8.03
C LEU A 60 -7.78 -12.19 -6.98
N TYR A 61 -7.47 -11.84 -5.75
CA TYR A 61 -8.43 -11.71 -4.66
C TYR A 61 -8.40 -10.30 -4.11
N VAL A 62 -9.54 -9.82 -3.61
CA VAL A 62 -9.66 -8.52 -2.92
C VAL A 62 -9.98 -8.79 -1.47
N MET A 63 -9.19 -8.27 -0.53
CA MET A 63 -9.52 -8.38 0.89
C MET A 63 -10.36 -7.17 1.31
N ASP A 64 -11.50 -7.39 1.95
CA ASP A 64 -12.22 -6.34 2.66
C ASP A 64 -11.43 -5.99 3.94
N SER A 65 -10.67 -4.91 3.87
CA SER A 65 -9.81 -4.44 4.94
C SER A 65 -9.93 -2.93 5.14
N THR A 66 -9.32 -2.46 6.21
CA THR A 66 -9.14 -1.04 6.51
C THR A 66 -8.32 -0.30 5.44
N ALA A 67 -8.50 1.03 5.36
CA ALA A 67 -7.64 1.91 4.55
C ALA A 67 -6.29 2.20 5.23
N HIS A 68 -6.13 1.83 6.51
CA HIS A 68 -4.88 1.98 7.25
C HIS A 68 -3.85 0.96 6.78
N THR A 69 -2.84 1.41 6.04
CA THR A 69 -1.84 0.55 5.39
C THR A 69 -1.17 -0.44 6.34
N ASN A 70 -0.84 -0.03 7.56
CA ASN A 70 -0.12 -0.87 8.53
C ASN A 70 -0.98 -2.06 8.97
N GLU A 71 -2.25 -1.82 9.26
CA GLU A 71 -3.22 -2.86 9.61
C GLU A 71 -3.49 -3.79 8.41
N THR A 72 -3.59 -3.23 7.20
CA THR A 72 -3.83 -4.02 5.97
C THR A 72 -2.67 -4.93 5.62
N LEU A 73 -1.41 -4.48 5.76
CA LEU A 73 -0.24 -5.32 5.53
C LEU A 73 -0.20 -6.52 6.48
N ILE A 74 -0.60 -6.33 7.74
CA ILE A 74 -0.72 -7.43 8.70
C ILE A 74 -1.85 -8.39 8.30
N GLY A 75 -2.98 -7.88 7.81
CA GLY A 75 -4.06 -8.71 7.27
C GLY A 75 -3.59 -9.61 6.12
N PHE A 76 -2.87 -9.03 5.14
CA PHE A 76 -2.28 -9.80 4.04
C PHE A 76 -1.27 -10.84 4.54
N THR A 77 -0.41 -10.43 5.46
CA THR A 77 0.58 -11.32 6.08
C THR A 77 -0.10 -12.51 6.76
N ALA A 78 -1.13 -12.25 7.57
CA ALA A 78 -1.89 -13.28 8.27
C ALA A 78 -2.66 -14.21 7.32
N ALA A 79 -3.11 -13.70 6.17
CA ALA A 79 -3.71 -14.50 5.09
C ALA A 79 -2.68 -15.38 4.32
N GLY A 80 -1.39 -15.24 4.62
CA GLY A 80 -0.31 -16.04 4.02
C GLY A 80 0.43 -15.33 2.87
N CYS A 81 0.28 -14.02 2.70
CA CYS A 81 1.11 -13.24 1.79
C CYS A 81 2.60 -13.41 2.14
N GLN A 82 3.47 -13.47 1.13
CA GLN A 82 4.92 -13.65 1.30
C GLN A 82 5.74 -12.43 0.92
N ILE A 83 5.22 -11.57 0.04
CA ILE A 83 5.85 -10.31 -0.39
C ILE A 83 4.73 -9.29 -0.61
N SER A 84 4.87 -8.10 -0.04
CA SER A 84 3.92 -7.00 -0.27
C SER A 84 4.55 -5.89 -1.11
N ILE A 85 3.75 -5.29 -1.98
CA ILE A 85 4.14 -4.11 -2.75
C ILE A 85 3.28 -2.94 -2.26
N VAL A 86 3.94 -1.86 -1.84
CA VAL A 86 3.28 -0.63 -1.42
C VAL A 86 3.61 0.46 -2.40
N SER A 87 2.59 0.96 -3.10
CA SER A 87 2.69 2.15 -3.95
C SER A 87 2.38 3.41 -3.13
N MET A 88 3.29 4.40 -3.15
CA MET A 88 3.11 5.68 -2.46
C MET A 88 3.10 6.84 -3.45
N GLY A 89 2.14 7.76 -3.30
CA GLY A 89 2.10 8.99 -4.08
C GLY A 89 3.09 10.04 -3.53
N LEU A 90 3.57 10.94 -4.40
CA LEU A 90 4.58 11.97 -4.11
C LEU A 90 4.30 12.81 -2.85
N PHE A 91 3.02 13.11 -2.57
CA PHE A 91 2.60 13.96 -1.45
C PHE A 91 2.44 13.22 -0.11
N ASN A 92 2.48 11.88 -0.14
CA ASN A 92 2.51 11.05 1.08
C ASN A 92 3.95 10.78 1.54
N LEU A 93 4.96 11.23 0.79
CA LEU A 93 6.34 11.21 1.25
C LEU A 93 6.56 12.39 2.22
N PRO A 94 7.08 12.15 3.43
CA PRO A 94 7.51 13.22 4.33
C PRO A 94 8.82 13.82 3.80
N LEU A 95 8.78 14.49 2.65
CA LEU A 95 9.95 15.08 1.98
C LEU A 95 10.67 16.12 2.85
N LYS A 96 9.96 16.74 3.81
CA LYS A 96 10.51 17.72 4.78
C LYS A 96 10.99 17.09 6.09
N LEU A 97 10.68 15.82 6.34
CA LEU A 97 11.15 15.07 7.50
C LEU A 97 11.57 13.68 7.00
N PRO A 98 12.72 13.57 6.30
CA PRO A 98 13.19 12.29 5.72
C PRO A 98 13.43 11.21 6.78
N MET A 99 13.39 11.58 8.06
CA MET A 99 13.53 10.71 9.23
C MET A 99 12.21 10.48 9.99
N LEU A 100 11.07 11.09 9.61
CA LEU A 100 9.75 10.72 10.17
C LEU A 100 9.11 9.68 9.26
N PRO A 101 8.99 8.44 9.70
CA PRO A 101 8.37 7.39 8.90
C PRO A 101 6.88 7.34 9.20
N ALA A 102 6.22 8.50 9.17
CA ALA A 102 4.76 8.57 9.13
C ALA A 102 4.18 7.85 7.88
N ALA A 103 5.05 7.42 6.96
CA ALA A 103 4.82 6.55 5.81
C ALA A 103 5.42 5.14 5.97
N SER A 104 5.50 4.61 7.19
CA SER A 104 6.01 3.25 7.41
C SER A 104 4.95 2.20 7.13
N ALA A 105 4.61 2.08 5.85
CA ALA A 105 3.96 0.92 5.28
C ALA A 105 4.97 -0.24 5.23
N GLY A 106 5.23 -0.86 6.38
CA GLY A 106 6.17 -1.96 6.54
C GLY A 106 5.67 -2.98 7.56
N THR A 107 6.25 -4.18 7.53
CA THR A 107 6.03 -5.22 8.54
C THR A 107 7.35 -5.98 8.73
N PRO A 108 7.72 -6.37 9.95
CA PRO A 108 8.93 -7.17 10.18
C PRO A 108 8.76 -8.64 9.78
N ILE A 109 7.56 -9.04 9.32
CA ILE A 109 7.21 -10.45 9.07
C ILE A 109 7.50 -10.86 7.62
N ILE A 110 7.26 -9.97 6.66
CA ILE A 110 7.46 -10.24 5.23
C ILE A 110 8.17 -9.05 4.55
N PRO A 111 8.94 -9.29 3.48
CA PRO A 111 9.50 -8.23 2.66
C PRO A 111 8.42 -7.30 2.11
N VAL A 112 8.67 -5.99 2.21
CA VAL A 112 7.81 -4.95 1.65
C VAL A 112 8.60 -4.11 0.66
N ILE A 113 8.17 -4.13 -0.60
CA ILE A 113 8.74 -3.37 -1.71
C ILE A 113 7.97 -2.06 -1.83
N LYS A 114 8.68 -0.94 -1.65
CA LYS A 114 8.12 0.41 -1.75
C LYS A 114 8.38 1.00 -3.13
N VAL A 115 7.29 1.36 -3.80
CA VAL A 115 7.29 1.94 -5.15
C VAL A 115 6.70 3.34 -5.10
N SER A 116 7.32 4.30 -5.78
CA SER A 116 6.76 5.66 -5.88
C SER A 116 7.18 6.36 -7.17
N THR A 117 6.38 7.35 -7.57
CA THR A 117 6.72 8.33 -8.60
C THR A 117 7.61 9.46 -8.07
N ALA A 118 8.18 9.32 -6.88
CA ALA A 118 9.15 10.27 -6.34
C ALA A 118 10.48 10.18 -7.10
N PRO A 119 11.19 11.31 -7.28
CA PRO A 119 12.46 11.33 -7.99
C PRO A 119 13.51 10.43 -7.30
N GLN A 120 14.51 10.03 -8.07
CA GLN A 120 15.64 9.26 -7.55
C GLN A 120 16.36 9.98 -6.40
N GLY A 121 16.95 9.20 -5.48
CA GLY A 121 17.70 9.71 -4.33
C GLY A 121 16.91 9.76 -3.02
N ILE A 122 15.62 9.39 -3.04
CA ILE A 122 14.84 9.17 -1.82
C ILE A 122 15.18 7.80 -1.23
N GLY A 123 16.04 7.76 -0.21
CA GLY A 123 16.64 6.53 0.33
C GLY A 123 15.73 5.58 1.11
N TYR A 124 14.40 5.69 0.98
CA TYR A 124 13.42 4.77 1.60
C TYR A 124 12.47 4.11 0.59
N LEU A 125 12.82 4.15 -0.70
CA LEU A 125 12.10 3.50 -1.80
C LEU A 125 12.97 2.41 -2.43
N ASP A 126 12.36 1.30 -2.80
CA ASP A 126 13.03 0.25 -3.58
C ASP A 126 12.98 0.59 -5.08
N ILE A 127 11.87 1.15 -5.55
CA ILE A 127 11.66 1.47 -6.96
C ILE A 127 11.11 2.89 -7.14
N HIS A 128 11.76 3.62 -8.04
CA HIS A 128 11.32 4.90 -8.56
C HIS A 128 10.71 4.73 -9.96
N THR A 129 9.48 5.23 -10.13
CA THR A 129 8.70 5.25 -11.38
C THR A 129 8.35 6.69 -11.79
N ASP A 130 9.20 7.65 -11.43
CA ASP A 130 9.09 9.07 -11.76
C ASP A 130 9.10 9.33 -13.26
N LYS A 131 9.89 8.55 -14.03
CA LYS A 131 9.98 8.64 -15.49
C LYS A 131 8.69 8.32 -16.24
N VAL A 132 7.78 7.58 -15.60
CA VAL A 132 6.43 7.34 -16.15
C VAL A 132 5.64 8.66 -16.22
N LEU A 133 5.87 9.59 -15.28
CA LEU A 133 5.19 10.89 -15.29
C LEU A 133 5.71 11.83 -16.39
N THR A 134 6.98 11.71 -16.78
CA THR A 134 7.58 12.51 -17.85
C THR A 134 7.40 11.90 -19.24
N GLY A 135 6.88 10.66 -19.32
CA GLY A 135 6.74 9.91 -20.57
C GLY A 135 8.05 9.34 -21.10
N GLU A 136 9.13 9.39 -20.31
CA GLU A 136 10.43 8.79 -20.66
C GLU A 136 10.45 7.27 -20.46
N GLU A 137 9.50 6.72 -19.70
CA GLU A 137 9.34 5.29 -19.43
C GLU A 137 7.89 4.89 -19.65
N ALA A 138 7.64 3.80 -20.38
CA ALA A 138 6.30 3.25 -20.54
C ALA A 138 5.84 2.53 -19.26
N ILE A 139 4.51 2.49 -19.02
CA ILE A 139 3.94 1.82 -17.84
C ILE A 139 4.33 0.34 -17.81
N GLU A 140 4.37 -0.31 -18.97
CA GLU A 140 4.76 -1.71 -19.13
C GLU A 140 6.22 -1.97 -18.75
N GLU A 141 7.10 -1.00 -19.01
CA GLU A 141 8.53 -1.06 -18.66
C GLU A 141 8.72 -0.92 -17.15
N ALA A 142 8.04 0.05 -16.54
CA ALA A 142 7.98 0.20 -15.09
C ALA A 142 7.41 -1.07 -14.42
N GLY A 143 6.33 -1.63 -14.97
CA GLY A 143 5.74 -2.89 -14.51
C GLY A 143 6.70 -4.07 -14.59
N ARG A 144 7.50 -4.16 -15.66
CA ARG A 144 8.56 -5.18 -15.80
C ARG A 144 9.62 -5.05 -14.72
N ARG A 145 10.06 -3.83 -14.43
CA ARG A 145 11.03 -3.55 -13.36
C ARG A 145 10.49 -3.94 -12.00
N ILE A 146 9.23 -3.58 -11.69
CA ILE A 146 8.55 -3.98 -10.45
C ILE A 146 8.49 -5.50 -10.34
N PHE A 147 8.13 -6.20 -11.42
CA PHE A 147 8.09 -7.65 -11.42
C PHE A 147 9.47 -8.28 -11.19
N ASN A 148 10.51 -7.75 -11.84
CA ASN A 148 11.88 -8.25 -11.63
C ASN A 148 12.35 -8.01 -10.19
N GLU A 149 12.04 -6.87 -9.59
CA GLU A 149 12.34 -6.60 -8.17
C GLU A 149 11.68 -7.64 -7.26
N VAL A 150 10.41 -7.98 -7.52
CA VAL A 150 9.71 -9.04 -6.77
C VAL A 150 10.46 -10.37 -6.86
N LEU A 151 10.99 -10.73 -8.04
CA LEU A 151 11.77 -11.96 -8.21
C LEU A 151 13.10 -11.91 -7.46
N GLU A 152 13.81 -10.77 -7.48
CA GLU A 152 15.05 -10.59 -6.74
C GLU A 152 14.82 -10.67 -5.22
N VAL A 153 13.78 -10.02 -4.72
CA VAL A 153 13.39 -10.05 -3.30
C VAL A 153 12.97 -11.46 -2.88
N ALA A 154 12.17 -12.15 -3.71
CA ALA A 154 11.85 -13.57 -3.50
C ALA A 154 13.11 -14.47 -3.47
N SER A 155 14.18 -14.03 -4.13
CA SER A 155 15.48 -14.74 -4.18
C SER A 155 16.45 -14.31 -3.06
N GLY A 156 16.02 -13.45 -2.14
CA GLY A 156 16.79 -13.05 -0.96
C GLY A 156 17.43 -11.66 -1.01
N LYS A 157 17.15 -10.85 -2.03
CA LYS A 157 17.45 -9.40 -1.98
C LYS A 157 16.64 -8.75 -0.86
N LYS A 158 17.30 -8.01 0.01
CA LYS A 158 16.64 -7.27 1.10
C LYS A 158 16.03 -5.98 0.57
N THR A 159 14.82 -5.65 1.00
CA THR A 159 14.20 -4.37 0.71
C THR A 159 14.77 -3.26 1.60
N VAL A 160 14.51 -2.01 1.23
CA VAL A 160 14.98 -0.85 2.02
C VAL A 160 14.42 -0.90 3.44
N VAL A 161 13.17 -1.35 3.63
CA VAL A 161 12.56 -1.52 4.96
C VAL A 161 13.35 -2.49 5.84
N GLU A 162 13.87 -3.58 5.27
CA GLU A 162 14.63 -4.60 6.02
C GLU A 162 16.05 -4.14 6.39
N THR A 163 16.58 -3.14 5.68
CA THR A 163 17.94 -2.63 5.89
C THR A 163 17.97 -1.34 6.72
N PHE A 164 16.84 -0.65 6.84
CA PHE A 164 16.76 0.61 7.59
C PHE A 164 16.93 0.38 9.09
N ARG A 165 17.97 0.98 9.67
CA ARG A 165 18.28 0.89 11.11
C ARG A 165 17.93 2.21 11.79
N GLY A 166 17.16 2.14 12.88
CA GLY A 166 16.88 3.31 13.74
C GLY A 166 15.43 3.78 13.77
N TYR A 167 14.51 3.05 13.14
CA TYR A 167 13.08 3.29 13.29
C TYR A 167 12.35 2.08 13.84
N ILE A 168 11.46 2.33 14.81
CA ILE A 168 10.62 1.33 15.44
C ILE A 168 9.20 1.85 15.36
N GLU A 169 8.32 1.07 14.74
CA GLU A 169 6.88 1.33 14.71
C GLU A 169 6.14 0.16 15.36
N PRO A 170 5.07 0.42 16.13
CA PRO A 170 4.22 -0.66 16.61
C PRO A 170 3.57 -1.40 15.44
N ILE A 171 3.45 -2.73 15.60
CA ILE A 171 2.58 -3.52 14.73
C ILE A 171 1.13 -3.15 15.07
N ALA A 172 0.40 -2.63 14.09
CA ALA A 172 -1.02 -2.34 14.21
C ALA A 172 -1.85 -3.52 13.68
N ILE A 173 -2.80 -3.99 14.47
CA ILE A 173 -3.71 -5.08 14.10
C ILE A 173 -5.10 -4.49 13.95
N TYR A 174 -5.79 -4.84 12.86
CA TYR A 174 -7.19 -4.46 12.68
C TYR A 174 -8.04 -5.17 13.74
N THR A 175 -8.78 -4.40 14.52
CA THR A 175 -9.65 -4.93 15.58
C THR A 175 -11.09 -4.54 15.30
N THR A 176 -12.00 -5.46 15.62
CA THR A 176 -13.44 -5.24 15.48
C THR A 176 -14.08 -5.22 16.87
N GLY A 177 -14.67 -4.08 17.24
CA GLY A 177 -15.33 -3.89 18.53
C GLY A 177 -14.60 -2.88 19.44
N PRO A 178 -15.17 -2.58 20.62
CA PRO A 178 -14.54 -1.67 21.57
C PRO A 178 -13.23 -2.27 22.10
N LEU A 179 -12.17 -1.46 22.04
CA LEU A 179 -10.94 -1.69 22.78
C LEU A 179 -11.11 -1.00 24.13
N LEU A 180 -11.16 -1.79 25.21
CA LEU A 180 -11.18 -1.30 26.59
C LEU A 180 -9.77 -0.90 27.05
#